data_AF-A0A5C7KVB8-F1
#
_entry.id   AF-A0A5C7KVB8-F1
#
_cell.length_a   1.000
_cell.length_b   1.000
_cell.length_c   1.000
_cell.angle_alpha   90.00
_cell.angle_beta   90.00
_cell.angle_gamma   90.00
#
_symmetry.space_group_name_H-M   'P 1'
#
loop_
_entity.id
_entity.type
_entity.pdbx_description
1 polymer ?
#
loop_
_entity_poly.entity_id
_entity_poly.type
_entity_poly.pdbx_seq_one_letter_code
_entity_poly.pdbx_strand_id
1 'polypeptide(L)'
;LEEVGMPESLGFQADLAHTYLYLLGYNAPEHALVKEGYSEADFWAAYEQMTDKLRPWTIDFHVAQNDGHVHGAGSHDKTGKHCPADDPNGKLDIVKCAGYWLKDGAKRGIQHICWDGCMFPNATLAKPETWNTILSTMIKVQNAHGWN
;
A
#
# COMPACT_ATOMS: atom_id res chain seq x y z
N LEU A 1 -0.67 13.24 -13.32
CA LEU A 1 0.16 14.04 -12.38
C LEU A 1 1.06 14.99 -13.16
N GLU A 2 1.92 14.49 -14.05
CA GLU A 2 2.74 15.30 -14.96
C GLU A 2 1.94 16.31 -15.78
N GLU A 3 0.83 15.88 -16.37
CA GLU A 3 -0.05 16.74 -17.18
C GLU A 3 -0.68 17.91 -16.40
N VAL A 4 -0.90 17.74 -15.09
CA VAL A 4 -1.45 18.82 -14.24
C VAL A 4 -0.39 19.90 -14.01
N GLY A 5 0.90 19.56 -14.03
CA GLY A 5 2.00 20.53 -13.95
C GLY A 5 2.12 21.31 -12.64
N MET A 6 1.48 20.85 -11.56
CA MET A 6 1.47 21.51 -10.24
C MET A 6 2.06 20.62 -9.13
N PRO A 7 3.34 20.23 -9.22
CA PRO A 7 3.96 19.27 -8.29
C PRO A 7 4.05 19.76 -6.83
N GLU A 8 3.99 21.07 -6.59
CA GLU A 8 3.99 21.64 -5.23
C GLU A 8 2.61 21.63 -4.56
N SER A 9 1.54 21.40 -5.33
CA SER A 9 0.15 21.46 -4.83
C SER A 9 -0.59 20.13 -4.96
N LEU A 10 -0.14 19.26 -5.87
CA LEU A 10 -0.74 17.96 -6.12
C LEU A 10 0.28 16.85 -5.84
N GLY A 11 -0.13 15.87 -5.07
CA GLY A 11 0.66 14.68 -4.78
C GLY A 11 -0.17 13.41 -4.83
N PHE A 12 0.51 12.31 -4.54
CA PHE A 12 -0.04 10.98 -4.46
C PHE A 12 0.03 10.48 -3.02
N GLN A 13 -1.08 10.01 -2.48
CA GLN A 13 -1.09 9.22 -1.25
C GLN A 13 -0.94 7.75 -1.66
N ALA A 14 0.17 7.13 -1.27
CA ALA A 14 0.41 5.72 -1.55
C ALA A 14 -0.13 4.86 -0.39
N ASP A 15 -1.12 4.01 -0.68
CA ASP A 15 -1.61 2.99 0.25
C ASP A 15 -1.24 1.60 -0.28
N LEU A 16 -0.63 0.77 0.57
CA LEU A 16 -0.17 -0.56 0.18
C LEU A 16 -1.30 -1.47 -0.34
N ALA A 17 -2.45 -1.49 0.34
CA ALA A 17 -3.56 -2.37 0.00
C ALA A 17 -4.23 -1.95 -1.31
N HIS A 18 -4.36 -0.64 -1.55
CA HIS A 18 -4.97 -0.12 -2.76
C HIS A 18 -4.02 -0.20 -3.96
N THR A 19 -2.76 0.20 -3.80
CA THR A 19 -1.79 0.21 -4.91
C THR A 19 -1.44 -1.20 -5.38
N TYR A 20 -1.52 -2.21 -4.52
CA TYR A 20 -1.43 -3.62 -4.93
C TYR A 20 -2.40 -3.97 -6.06
N LEU A 21 -3.64 -3.44 -6.04
CA LEU A 21 -4.61 -3.72 -7.09
C LEU A 21 -4.26 -3.07 -8.44
N TYR A 22 -3.40 -2.05 -8.45
CA TYR A 22 -2.93 -1.46 -9.70
C TYR A 22 -2.08 -2.47 -10.48
N LEU A 23 -1.34 -3.34 -9.78
CA LEU A 23 -0.61 -4.44 -10.43
C LEU A 23 -1.56 -5.43 -11.12
N LEU A 24 -2.71 -5.68 -10.52
CA LEU A 24 -3.69 -6.67 -10.97
C LEU A 24 -4.63 -6.12 -12.06
N GLY A 25 -4.66 -4.79 -12.26
CA GLY A 25 -5.50 -4.16 -13.29
C GLY A 25 -7.00 -4.29 -13.05
N TYR A 26 -7.47 -4.39 -11.80
CA TYR A 26 -8.90 -4.61 -11.49
C TYR A 26 -9.85 -3.60 -12.15
N ASN A 27 -9.40 -2.35 -12.30
CA ASN A 27 -10.17 -1.25 -12.91
C ASN A 27 -9.88 -1.05 -14.40
N ALA A 28 -8.73 -1.52 -14.89
CA ALA A 28 -8.30 -1.43 -16.29
C ALA A 28 -7.42 -2.64 -16.62
N PRO A 29 -8.03 -3.81 -16.96
CA PRO A 29 -7.30 -5.06 -17.15
C PRO A 29 -6.22 -5.00 -18.23
N GLU A 30 -6.40 -4.15 -19.24
CA GLU A 30 -5.43 -3.85 -20.29
C GLU A 30 -4.12 -3.22 -19.77
N HIS A 31 -4.13 -2.70 -18.54
CA HIS A 31 -2.98 -2.11 -17.87
C HIS A 31 -2.45 -2.95 -16.70
N ALA A 32 -2.96 -4.18 -16.51
CA ALA A 32 -2.44 -5.10 -15.52
C ALA A 32 -0.94 -5.35 -15.74
N LEU A 33 -0.15 -5.21 -14.68
CA LEU A 33 1.29 -5.46 -14.70
C LEU A 33 1.62 -6.94 -14.43
N VAL A 34 0.72 -7.66 -13.76
CA VAL A 34 0.83 -9.10 -13.55
C VAL A 34 -0.47 -9.82 -13.94
N LYS A 35 -0.37 -11.11 -14.27
CA LYS A 35 -1.51 -11.98 -14.58
C LYS A 35 -1.84 -12.88 -13.40
N GLU A 36 -3.05 -13.42 -13.35
CA GLU A 36 -3.41 -14.44 -12.36
C GLU A 36 -2.40 -15.60 -12.35
N GLY A 37 -2.00 -16.04 -11.16
CA GLY A 37 -0.95 -17.05 -10.98
C GLY A 37 0.49 -16.55 -11.14
N TYR A 38 0.71 -15.23 -11.11
CA TYR A 38 2.05 -14.62 -11.16
C TYR A 38 3.00 -15.19 -10.09
N SER A 39 4.28 -15.27 -10.44
CA SER A 39 5.32 -15.68 -9.51
C SER A 39 5.75 -14.54 -8.59
N GLU A 40 6.44 -14.86 -7.50
CA GLU A 40 7.01 -13.83 -6.63
C GLU A 40 7.98 -12.89 -7.40
N ALA A 41 8.73 -13.42 -8.37
CA ALA A 41 9.61 -12.62 -9.21
C ALA A 41 8.83 -11.63 -10.08
N ASP A 42 7.72 -12.07 -10.69
CA ASP A 42 6.84 -11.21 -11.48
C ASP A 42 6.25 -10.09 -10.61
N PHE A 43 5.84 -10.43 -9.38
CA PHE A 43 5.34 -9.45 -8.41
C PHE A 43 6.37 -8.36 -8.13
N TRP A 44 7.59 -8.72 -7.74
CA TRP A 44 8.60 -7.73 -7.38
C TRP A 44 9.02 -6.85 -8.56
N ALA A 45 9.11 -7.42 -9.76
CA ALA A 45 9.39 -6.65 -10.97
C ALA A 45 8.28 -5.63 -11.28
N ALA A 46 7.01 -6.05 -11.22
CA ALA A 46 5.87 -5.17 -11.42
C ALA A 46 5.74 -4.11 -10.32
N TYR A 47 5.98 -4.49 -9.06
CA TYR A 47 5.91 -3.60 -7.92
C TYR A 47 7.00 -2.52 -7.99
N GLU A 48 8.23 -2.88 -8.35
CA GLU A 48 9.31 -1.91 -8.60
C GLU A 48 8.93 -0.95 -9.72
N GLN A 49 8.46 -1.47 -10.86
CA GLN A 49 8.02 -0.63 -11.98
C GLN A 49 6.93 0.37 -11.57
N MET A 50 5.90 -0.07 -10.85
CA MET A 50 4.82 0.79 -10.36
C MET A 50 5.35 1.84 -9.39
N THR A 51 6.11 1.43 -8.37
CA THR A 51 6.61 2.34 -7.35
C THR A 51 7.61 3.35 -7.92
N ASP A 52 8.47 2.98 -8.86
CA ASP A 52 9.39 3.92 -9.51
C ASP A 52 8.67 5.03 -10.27
N LYS A 53 7.49 4.74 -10.85
CA LYS A 53 6.68 5.74 -11.56
C LYS A 53 5.91 6.66 -10.61
N LEU A 54 5.38 6.13 -9.51
CA LEU A 54 4.47 6.86 -8.63
C LEU A 54 5.18 7.52 -7.43
N ARG A 55 6.27 6.93 -6.95
CA ARG A 55 7.02 7.39 -5.77
C ARG A 55 7.49 8.85 -5.84
N PRO A 56 7.95 9.39 -6.99
CA PRO A 56 8.34 10.80 -7.08
C PRO A 56 7.22 11.77 -6.69
N TRP A 57 5.96 11.34 -6.81
CA TRP A 57 4.79 12.14 -6.48
C TRP A 57 4.24 11.87 -5.08
N THR A 58 4.80 10.92 -4.35
CA THR A 58 4.24 10.49 -3.06
C THR A 58 4.49 11.54 -1.99
N ILE A 59 3.41 12.07 -1.41
CA ILE A 59 3.42 13.06 -0.32
C ILE A 59 2.96 12.47 1.02
N ASP A 60 2.29 11.31 0.97
CA ASP A 60 1.80 10.60 2.14
C ASP A 60 1.84 9.08 1.88
N PHE A 61 2.08 8.30 2.93
CA PHE A 61 2.25 6.85 2.84
C PHE A 61 1.49 6.11 3.94
N HIS A 62 0.57 5.26 3.50
CA HIS A 62 -0.24 4.37 4.32
C HIS A 62 0.29 2.94 4.24
N VAL A 63 0.74 2.44 5.39
CA VAL A 63 1.02 1.03 5.60
C VAL A 63 -0.31 0.30 5.76
N ALA A 64 -0.54 -0.73 4.95
CA ALA A 64 -1.76 -1.52 4.95
C ALA A 64 -1.48 -2.94 4.46
N GLN A 65 -2.48 -3.82 4.56
CA GLN A 65 -2.43 -5.20 4.06
C GLN A 65 -3.69 -5.51 3.24
N ASN A 66 -3.56 -6.38 2.25
CA ASN A 66 -4.65 -6.83 1.38
C ASN A 66 -4.55 -8.35 1.16
N ASP A 67 -5.66 -9.06 1.21
CA ASP A 67 -5.75 -10.51 1.06
C ASP A 67 -6.01 -10.97 -0.40
N GLY A 68 -6.08 -10.02 -1.33
CA GLY A 68 -6.43 -10.21 -2.74
C GLY A 68 -7.87 -9.87 -3.07
N HIS A 69 -8.72 -9.57 -2.09
CA HIS A 69 -10.11 -9.23 -2.33
C HIS A 69 -10.31 -7.74 -2.58
N VAL A 70 -11.24 -7.46 -3.49
CA VAL A 70 -11.85 -6.14 -3.65
C VAL A 70 -13.11 -6.06 -2.79
N HIS A 71 -13.34 -4.92 -2.14
CA HIS A 71 -14.60 -4.60 -1.52
C HIS A 71 -15.07 -3.24 -2.04
N GLY A 72 -16.20 -3.26 -2.75
CA GLY A 72 -16.85 -2.06 -3.26
C GLY A 72 -18.19 -1.80 -2.58
N ALA A 73 -18.57 -0.54 -2.52
CA ALA A 73 -19.91 -0.11 -2.12
C ALA A 73 -20.41 0.99 -3.07
N GLY A 74 -21.63 0.83 -3.60
CA GLY A 74 -22.21 1.78 -4.55
C GLY A 74 -21.44 1.81 -5.88
N SER A 75 -21.25 2.99 -6.48
CA SER A 75 -20.52 3.14 -7.76
C SER A 75 -19.00 2.90 -7.66
N HIS A 76 -18.48 2.69 -6.45
CA HIS A 76 -17.09 2.31 -6.21
C HIS A 76 -16.98 0.79 -6.06
N ASP A 77 -17.32 0.04 -7.12
CA ASP A 77 -17.47 -1.42 -7.08
C ASP A 77 -16.15 -2.20 -6.85
N LYS A 78 -14.98 -1.55 -6.97
CA LYS A 78 -13.67 -2.21 -6.95
C LYS A 78 -12.59 -1.40 -6.22
N THR A 79 -12.61 -1.46 -4.90
CA THR A 79 -11.56 -0.89 -4.04
C THR A 79 -10.81 -2.00 -3.32
N GLY A 80 -9.50 -1.83 -3.08
CA GLY A 80 -8.71 -2.79 -2.31
C GLY A 80 -9.25 -2.91 -0.91
N LYS A 81 -9.57 -4.14 -0.48
CA LYS A 81 -10.07 -4.36 0.87
C LYS A 81 -8.88 -4.47 1.82
N HIS A 82 -8.90 -3.66 2.88
CA HIS A 82 -7.90 -3.78 3.93
C HIS A 82 -8.18 -5.05 4.75
N CYS A 83 -7.13 -5.77 5.11
CA CYS A 83 -7.20 -6.87 6.07
C CYS A 83 -6.16 -6.67 7.19
N PRO A 84 -6.25 -7.42 8.31
CA PRO A 84 -5.29 -7.32 9.41
C PRO A 84 -3.84 -7.52 8.96
N ALA A 85 -2.90 -6.92 9.69
CA ALA A 85 -1.47 -7.03 9.38
C ALA A 85 -0.95 -8.47 9.42
N ASP A 86 -1.56 -9.32 10.24
CA ASP A 86 -1.28 -10.74 10.43
C ASP A 86 -2.32 -11.66 9.75
N ASP A 87 -3.10 -11.14 8.80
CA ASP A 87 -4.05 -11.98 8.05
C ASP A 87 -3.28 -13.13 7.36
N PRO A 88 -3.66 -14.40 7.58
CA PRO A 88 -2.95 -15.54 6.99
C PRO A 88 -3.03 -15.56 5.46
N ASN A 89 -3.95 -14.81 4.85
CA ASN A 89 -4.09 -14.67 3.40
C ASN A 89 -3.47 -13.38 2.86
N GLY A 90 -2.85 -12.57 3.72
CA GLY A 90 -2.19 -11.32 3.34
C GLY A 90 -1.22 -11.53 2.18
N LYS A 91 -1.31 -10.68 1.16
CA LYS A 91 -0.54 -10.80 -0.09
C LYS A 91 0.74 -10.01 -0.08
N LEU A 92 0.87 -9.03 0.80
CA LEU A 92 2.01 -8.12 0.84
C LEU A 92 2.98 -8.53 1.94
N ASP A 93 4.26 -8.63 1.59
CA ASP A 93 5.32 -8.42 2.57
C ASP A 93 5.35 -6.92 2.90
N ILE A 94 4.61 -6.54 3.94
CA ILE A 94 4.36 -5.15 4.32
C ILE A 94 5.67 -4.37 4.47
N VAL A 95 6.67 -4.97 5.14
CA VAL A 95 7.94 -4.30 5.43
C VAL A 95 8.69 -4.06 4.12
N LYS A 96 8.88 -5.11 3.30
CA LYS A 96 9.59 -4.99 2.03
C LYS A 96 8.87 -4.04 1.07
N CYS A 97 7.55 -4.13 0.97
CA CYS A 97 6.73 -3.25 0.14
C CYS A 97 6.84 -1.78 0.58
N ALA A 98 6.88 -1.51 1.90
CA ALA A 98 7.09 -0.16 2.42
C ALA A 98 8.47 0.40 2.02
N GLY A 99 9.51 -0.43 1.98
CA GLY A 99 10.85 -0.02 1.55
C GLY A 99 10.87 0.57 0.13
N TYR A 100 10.10 0.02 -0.80
CA TYR A 100 9.98 0.57 -2.15
C TYR A 100 9.38 1.98 -2.16
N TRP A 101 8.37 2.26 -1.33
CA TRP A 101 7.73 3.57 -1.24
C TRP A 101 8.53 4.58 -0.42
N LEU A 102 9.23 4.13 0.63
CA LEU A 102 10.00 4.98 1.54
C LEU A 102 11.44 5.24 1.08
N LYS A 103 11.87 4.66 -0.06
CA LYS A 103 13.16 4.98 -0.69
C LYS A 103 13.32 6.51 -0.85
N ASP A 104 14.38 7.05 -0.26
CA ASP A 104 14.68 8.49 -0.14
C ASP A 104 13.54 9.34 0.46
N GLY A 105 12.66 8.74 1.28
CA GLY A 105 11.44 9.37 1.80
C GLY A 105 11.69 10.69 2.54
N ALA A 106 12.74 10.78 3.38
CA ALA A 106 13.06 12.02 4.11
C ALA A 106 13.43 13.14 3.17
N LYS A 107 14.26 12.84 2.15
CA LYS A 107 14.69 13.82 1.15
C LYS A 107 13.50 14.30 0.31
N ARG A 108 12.46 13.45 0.19
CA ARG A 108 11.19 13.77 -0.48
C ARG A 108 10.15 14.40 0.45
N GLY A 109 10.49 14.66 1.71
CA GLY A 109 9.62 15.38 2.66
C GLY A 109 8.59 14.51 3.40
N ILE A 110 8.65 13.19 3.30
CA ILE A 110 7.82 12.30 4.14
C ILE A 110 8.34 12.37 5.58
N GLN A 111 7.47 12.71 6.52
CA GLN A 111 7.82 12.88 7.94
C GLN A 111 7.18 11.84 8.86
N HIS A 112 6.10 11.21 8.41
CA HIS A 112 5.36 10.23 9.17
C HIS A 112 4.87 9.12 8.25
N ILE A 113 4.51 8.00 8.87
CA ILE A 113 3.83 6.88 8.22
C ILE A 113 2.59 6.55 9.05
N CYS A 114 1.50 6.19 8.38
CA CYS A 114 0.24 5.85 9.02
C CYS A 114 -0.11 4.39 8.75
N TRP A 115 -0.75 3.73 9.71
CA TRP A 115 -1.46 2.48 9.40
C TRP A 115 -2.85 2.81 8.91
N ASP A 116 -3.28 2.23 7.80
CA ASP A 116 -4.65 2.36 7.33
C ASP A 116 -5.44 1.07 7.57
N GLY A 117 -6.42 1.16 8.47
CA GLY A 117 -7.36 0.08 8.82
C GLY A 117 -8.82 0.47 8.60
N CYS A 118 -9.11 1.41 7.70
CA CYS A 118 -10.42 2.04 7.55
C CYS A 118 -11.58 1.07 7.21
N MET A 119 -11.28 -0.19 6.86
CA MET A 119 -12.28 -1.20 6.46
C MET A 119 -12.46 -2.34 7.48
N PHE A 120 -11.94 -2.20 8.71
CA PHE A 120 -12.09 -3.24 9.73
C PHE A 120 -13.46 -3.17 10.41
N PRO A 121 -14.13 -4.32 10.67
CA PRO A 121 -15.32 -4.34 11.51
C PRO A 121 -15.02 -3.80 12.91
N ASN A 122 -15.97 -3.10 13.53
CA ASN A 122 -15.81 -2.56 14.89
C ASN A 122 -15.38 -3.61 15.92
N ALA A 123 -15.88 -4.85 15.79
CA ALA A 123 -15.49 -5.96 16.66
C ALA A 123 -14.00 -6.32 16.57
N THR A 124 -13.35 -6.09 15.42
CA THR A 124 -11.91 -6.25 15.25
C THR A 124 -11.15 -5.12 15.94
N LEU A 125 -11.63 -3.89 15.80
CA LEU A 125 -11.03 -2.70 16.43
C LEU A 125 -11.14 -2.70 17.96
N ALA A 126 -12.14 -3.41 18.53
CA ALA A 126 -12.30 -3.55 19.97
C ALA A 126 -11.30 -4.53 20.61
N LYS A 127 -10.53 -5.28 19.83
CA LYS A 127 -9.54 -6.24 20.32
C LYS A 127 -8.17 -5.56 20.49
N PRO A 128 -7.59 -5.50 21.71
CA PRO A 128 -6.26 -4.94 21.92
C PRO A 128 -5.17 -5.60 21.08
N GLU A 129 -5.31 -6.89 20.79
CA GLU A 129 -4.36 -7.66 19.99
C GLU A 129 -4.21 -7.09 18.58
N THR A 130 -5.30 -6.60 17.96
CA THR A 130 -5.28 -5.94 16.66
C THR A 130 -4.27 -4.78 16.64
N TRP A 131 -4.33 -3.93 17.67
CA TRP A 131 -3.46 -2.76 17.77
C TRP A 131 -2.01 -3.14 18.10
N ASN A 132 -1.80 -4.18 18.92
CA ASN A 132 -0.45 -4.69 19.20
C ASN A 132 0.21 -5.25 17.94
N THR A 133 -0.53 -6.00 17.12
CA THR A 133 -0.04 -6.52 15.84
C THR A 133 0.30 -5.38 14.88
N ILE A 134 -0.59 -4.38 14.74
CA ILE A 134 -0.35 -3.19 13.91
C ILE A 134 0.90 -2.45 14.38
N LEU A 135 0.99 -2.14 15.67
CA LEU A 135 2.13 -1.41 16.23
C LEU A 135 3.44 -2.17 16.01
N SER A 136 3.45 -3.48 16.25
CA SER A 136 4.62 -4.33 15.99
C SER A 136 5.06 -4.26 14.52
N THR A 137 4.11 -4.28 13.59
CA THR A 137 4.37 -4.16 12.14
C THR A 137 4.90 -2.78 11.77
N MET A 138 4.30 -1.71 12.29
CA MET A 138 4.74 -0.33 12.06
C MET A 138 6.17 -0.09 12.59
N ILE A 139 6.50 -0.63 13.76
CA ILE A 139 7.86 -0.58 14.32
C ILE A 139 8.84 -1.33 13.39
N LYS A 140 8.47 -2.47 12.81
CA LYS A 140 9.33 -3.17 11.85
C LYS A 140 9.58 -2.33 10.59
N VAL A 141 8.55 -1.68 10.05
CA VAL A 141 8.68 -0.74 8.92
C VAL A 141 9.62 0.40 9.30
N GLN A 142 9.42 1.02 10.46
CA GLN A 142 10.26 2.12 10.95
C GLN A 142 11.72 1.67 11.16
N ASN A 143 11.95 0.50 11.75
CA ASN A 143 13.30 -0.01 11.98
C ASN A 143 14.03 -0.34 10.66
N ALA A 144 13.30 -0.83 9.65
CA ALA A 144 13.88 -1.19 8.36
C ALA A 144 14.08 0.01 7.43
N HIS A 145 13.16 0.99 7.46
CA HIS A 145 13.01 2.01 6.43
C HIS A 145 12.76 3.43 6.97
N GLY A 146 12.76 3.60 8.28
CA GLY A 146 12.69 4.91 8.92
C GLY A 146 13.93 5.76 8.69
N TRP A 147 13.84 7.00 9.12
CA TRP A 147 14.92 7.98 8.98
C TRP A 147 15.88 7.87 10.17
N ASN A 148 17.19 7.90 9.89
CA ASN A 148 18.24 8.13 10.88
C ASN A 148 18.67 9.59 10.81
#